data_AF-A0AAE9U2V1-F1
#
_entry.id   AF-A0AAE9U2V1-F1
#
_cell.length_a   1.000
_cell.length_b   1.000
_cell.length_c   1.000
_cell.angle_alpha   90.00
_cell.angle_beta   90.00
_cell.angle_gamma   90.00
#
_symmetry.space_group_name_H-M   'P 1'
#
loop_
_entity.id
_entity.type
_entity.pdbx_description
1 polymer ?
#
loop_
_entity_poly.entity_id
_entity_poly.type
_entity_poly.pdbx_seq_one_letter_code
_entity_poly.pdbx_strand_id
1 'polypeptide(L)'
;MTDNRFKELIAADKDMMTILTIIASLPLRDAWLAAGAIRNFIWNQLAYGIGFDADTDIDVVFFDPSLPYEANQVVEDFLNKKFPNYRWEVRNQAYMHSHCPNTEPYLSTCDAISKYPERCTAIALRRIDD
;
A
#
# COMPACT_ATOMS: atom_id res chain seq x y z
N MET A 1 20.95 1.27 -0.65
CA MET A 1 20.27 2.06 0.41
C MET A 1 20.07 1.15 1.62
N THR A 2 20.30 1.64 2.83
CA THR A 2 20.03 0.89 4.07
C THR A 2 18.62 1.17 4.58
N ASP A 3 18.07 0.30 5.43
CA ASP A 3 16.72 0.46 6.00
C ASP A 3 16.56 1.78 6.77
N ASN A 4 17.58 2.20 7.53
CA ASN A 4 17.54 3.48 8.25
C ASN A 4 17.49 4.66 7.27
N ARG A 5 18.31 4.64 6.22
CA ARG A 5 18.30 5.69 5.21
C ARG A 5 16.97 5.73 4.47
N PHE A 6 16.37 4.58 4.19
CA PHE A 6 15.05 4.50 3.59
C PHE A 6 13.98 5.14 4.48
N LYS A 7 13.96 4.81 5.78
CA LYS A 7 13.03 5.41 6.74
C LYS A 7 13.20 6.93 6.85
N GLU A 8 14.44 7.43 6.85
CA GLU A 8 14.71 8.88 6.84
C GLU A 8 14.16 9.56 5.58
N LEU A 9 14.37 8.97 4.41
CA LEU A 9 13.88 9.52 3.14
C LEU A 9 12.35 9.54 3.09
N ILE A 10 11.71 8.47 3.55
CA ILE A 10 10.25 8.40 3.69
C ILE A 10 9.76 9.48 4.65
N ALA A 11 10.37 9.62 5.82
CA ALA A 11 9.95 10.59 6.83
C ALA A 11 10.13 12.05 6.37
N ALA A 12 11.10 12.30 5.48
CA ALA A 12 11.33 13.61 4.88
C ALA A 12 10.39 13.92 3.71
N ASP A 13 9.80 12.91 3.06
CA ASP A 13 8.90 13.08 1.93
C ASP A 13 7.46 13.36 2.40
N LYS A 14 6.93 14.53 2.05
CA LYS A 14 5.64 15.01 2.53
C LYS A 14 4.48 14.19 2.01
N ASP A 15 4.53 13.75 0.75
CA ASP A 15 3.46 12.98 0.13
C ASP A 15 3.42 11.57 0.71
N MET A 16 4.58 10.91 0.82
CA MET A 16 4.65 9.58 1.48
C MET A 16 4.12 9.64 2.91
N MET A 17 4.52 10.63 3.71
CA MET A 17 4.02 10.76 5.08
C MET A 17 2.53 11.10 5.14
N THR A 18 2.02 11.87 4.18
CA THR A 18 0.58 12.16 4.06
C THR A 18 -0.21 10.90 3.74
N ILE A 19 0.23 10.14 2.73
CA ILE A 19 -0.38 8.87 2.31
C ILE A 19 -0.41 7.87 3.48
N LEU A 20 0.73 7.67 4.16
CA LEU A 20 0.81 6.76 5.30
C LEU A 20 -0.09 7.19 6.47
N THR A 21 -0.22 8.49 6.70
CA THR A 21 -1.12 9.03 7.74
C THR A 21 -2.58 8.83 7.37
N ILE A 22 -2.95 9.01 6.10
CA ILE A 22 -4.30 8.73 5.60
C ILE A 22 -4.63 7.26 5.81
N ILE A 23 -3.77 6.35 5.36
CA ILE A 23 -3.97 4.89 5.48
C ILE A 23 -4.11 4.49 6.95
N ALA A 24 -3.25 5.00 7.84
CA ALA A 24 -3.33 4.73 9.27
C ALA A 24 -4.63 5.24 9.93
N SER A 25 -5.28 6.27 9.35
CA SER A 25 -6.54 6.81 9.86
C SER A 25 -7.79 6.05 9.41
N LEU A 26 -7.64 5.11 8.45
CA LEU A 26 -8.76 4.32 7.96
C LEU A 26 -9.21 3.31 9.03
N PRO A 27 -10.51 3.05 9.18
CA PRO A 27 -11.03 2.04 10.09
C PRO A 27 -10.86 0.62 9.52
N LEU A 28 -9.70 0.32 8.93
CA LEU A 28 -9.36 -0.95 8.31
C LEU A 28 -8.36 -1.70 9.17
N ARG A 29 -8.59 -3.00 9.33
CA ARG A 29 -7.65 -3.89 10.02
C ARG A 29 -6.52 -4.25 9.08
N ASP A 30 -5.31 -4.28 9.64
CA ASP A 30 -4.11 -4.73 8.93
C ASP A 30 -3.91 -4.02 7.58
N ALA A 31 -4.07 -2.69 7.54
CA ALA A 31 -3.92 -1.88 6.33
C ALA A 31 -2.47 -1.40 6.11
N TRP A 32 -2.03 -1.46 4.86
CA TRP A 32 -0.66 -1.14 4.44
C TRP A 32 -0.66 -0.42 3.09
N LEU A 33 0.34 0.43 2.88
CA LEU A 33 0.78 0.81 1.55
C LEU A 33 1.65 -0.31 0.98
N ALA A 34 1.44 -0.75 -0.26
CA ALA A 34 2.21 -1.84 -0.87
C ALA A 34 2.76 -1.50 -2.27
N ALA A 35 3.63 -2.39 -2.75
CA ALA A 35 4.06 -2.49 -4.15
C ALA A 35 4.55 -1.19 -4.82
N GLY A 36 3.78 -0.67 -5.78
CA GLY A 36 4.25 0.22 -6.84
C GLY A 36 4.80 1.53 -6.30
N ALA A 37 4.02 2.20 -5.46
CA ALA A 37 4.39 3.48 -4.84
C ALA A 37 5.74 3.41 -4.09
N ILE A 38 5.95 2.35 -3.30
CA ILE A 38 7.17 2.18 -2.51
C ILE A 38 8.35 1.87 -3.41
N ARG A 39 8.19 0.92 -4.34
CA ARG A 39 9.24 0.52 -5.28
C ARG A 39 9.67 1.70 -6.14
N ASN A 40 8.72 2.45 -6.68
CA ASN A 40 8.97 3.62 -7.52
C ASN A 40 9.70 4.71 -6.72
N PHE A 41 9.27 4.99 -5.48
CA PHE A 41 9.98 5.92 -4.59
C PHE A 41 11.45 5.50 -4.39
N ILE A 42 11.71 4.23 -4.09
CA ILE A 42 13.07 3.71 -3.89
C ILE A 42 13.91 3.89 -5.16
N TRP A 43 13.38 3.52 -6.32
CA TRP A 43 14.09 3.62 -7.60
C TRP A 43 14.36 5.07 -7.99
N ASN A 44 13.37 5.95 -7.84
CA ASN A 44 13.47 7.38 -8.11
C ASN A 44 14.54 8.05 -7.23
N GLN A 45 14.58 7.70 -5.93
CA GLN A 45 15.62 8.17 -5.02
C GLN A 45 17.01 7.70 -5.43
N LEU A 46 17.16 6.43 -5.84
CA LEU A 46 18.45 5.87 -6.22
C LEU A 46 18.96 6.39 -7.58
N ALA A 47 18.07 6.60 -8.54
CA ALA A 47 18.43 7.00 -9.90
C ALA A 47 18.57 8.52 -10.05
N TYR A 48 17.70 9.29 -9.40
CA TYR A 48 17.55 10.73 -9.66
C TYR A 48 17.53 11.60 -8.39
N GLY A 49 17.45 10.99 -7.20
CA GLY A 49 17.31 11.72 -5.94
C GLY A 49 15.96 12.45 -5.79
N ILE A 50 14.93 11.98 -6.49
CA ILE A 50 13.57 12.54 -6.44
C ILE A 50 12.66 11.69 -5.55
N GLY A 51 11.70 12.35 -4.92
CA GLY A 51 10.75 11.75 -3.98
C GLY A 51 9.57 11.04 -4.65
N PHE A 52 8.41 11.13 -3.99
CA PHE A 52 7.17 10.53 -4.48
C PHE A 52 6.76 11.06 -5.87
N ASP A 53 6.19 10.17 -6.67
CA ASP A 53 5.67 10.46 -8.01
C ASP A 53 4.14 10.38 -8.00
N ALA A 54 3.49 11.52 -8.24
CA ALA A 54 2.03 11.65 -8.21
C ALA A 54 1.30 10.88 -9.33
N ASP A 55 2.02 10.44 -10.37
CA ASP A 55 1.43 9.62 -11.43
C ASP A 55 1.37 8.13 -11.07
N THR A 56 2.01 7.72 -9.97
CA THR A 56 1.96 6.34 -9.46
C THR A 56 0.65 6.06 -8.71
N ASP A 57 0.15 4.86 -8.90
CA ASP A 57 -0.94 4.24 -8.16
C ASP A 57 -0.57 3.96 -6.69
N ILE A 58 -1.53 4.20 -5.81
CA ILE A 58 -1.39 4.01 -4.36
C ILE A 58 -2.15 2.75 -3.95
N ASP A 59 -1.43 1.63 -3.93
CA ASP A 59 -1.93 0.33 -3.49
C ASP A 59 -2.15 0.31 -1.97
N VAL A 60 -3.40 0.44 -1.54
CA VAL A 60 -3.82 0.22 -0.15
C VAL A 60 -4.35 -1.19 -0.02
N VAL A 61 -3.56 -2.05 0.60
CA VAL A 61 -3.90 -3.45 0.83
C VAL A 61 -4.23 -3.67 2.30
N PHE A 62 -5.26 -4.46 2.56
CA PHE A 62 -5.66 -4.80 3.92
C PHE A 62 -6.21 -6.22 3.97
N PHE A 63 -6.35 -6.78 5.18
CA PHE A 63 -6.90 -8.11 5.38
C PHE A 63 -8.00 -8.06 6.43
N ASP A 64 -9.26 -8.17 5.98
CA ASP A 64 -10.40 -8.31 6.87
C ASP A 64 -11.46 -9.24 6.27
N PRO A 65 -11.52 -10.52 6.68
CA PRO A 65 -12.51 -11.47 6.16
C PRO A 65 -13.93 -11.19 6.67
N SER A 66 -14.11 -10.28 7.64
CA SER A 66 -15.43 -9.88 8.13
C SER A 66 -16.08 -8.77 7.31
N LEU A 67 -15.29 -8.05 6.49
CA LEU A 67 -15.79 -7.04 5.57
C LEU A 67 -16.09 -7.67 4.21
N PRO A 68 -17.23 -7.35 3.58
CA PRO A 68 -17.57 -7.89 2.27
C PRO A 68 -16.67 -7.30 1.17
N TYR A 69 -16.62 -7.94 -0.01
CA TYR A 69 -15.76 -7.53 -1.12
C TYR A 69 -16.05 -6.08 -1.57
N GLU A 70 -17.32 -5.67 -1.52
CA GLU A 70 -17.80 -4.33 -1.88
C GLU A 70 -17.21 -3.23 -0.97
N ALA A 71 -16.72 -3.58 0.23
CA ALA A 71 -16.06 -2.63 1.11
C ALA A 71 -14.82 -1.99 0.46
N ASN A 72 -14.15 -2.70 -0.46
CA ASN A 72 -13.04 -2.17 -1.25
C ASN A 72 -13.45 -0.88 -1.97
N GLN A 73 -14.54 -0.95 -2.75
CA GLN A 73 -15.02 0.18 -3.54
C GLN A 73 -15.48 1.34 -2.65
N VAL A 74 -16.14 1.05 -1.52
CA VAL A 74 -16.60 2.09 -0.58
C VAL A 74 -15.42 2.90 -0.03
N VAL A 75 -14.32 2.24 0.33
CA VAL A 75 -13.12 2.91 0.83
C VAL A 75 -12.40 3.65 -0.30
N GLU A 76 -12.28 3.04 -1.47
CA GLU A 76 -11.64 3.64 -2.64
C GLU A 76 -12.36 4.93 -3.07
N ASP A 77 -13.70 4.91 -3.14
CA ASP A 77 -14.52 6.08 -3.45
C ASP A 77 -14.38 7.18 -2.40
N PHE A 78 -14.32 6.81 -1.12
CA PHE A 78 -14.07 7.75 -0.03
C PHE A 78 -12.70 8.43 -0.17
N LEU A 79 -11.66 7.65 -0.44
CA LEU A 79 -10.30 8.15 -0.63
C LEU A 79 -10.20 9.05 -1.86
N ASN A 80 -10.74 8.64 -3.00
CA ASN A 80 -10.75 9.42 -4.24
C ASN A 80 -11.54 10.74 -4.08
N LYS A 81 -12.64 10.73 -3.31
CA LYS A 81 -13.40 11.96 -3.04
C LYS A 81 -12.69 12.91 -2.09
N LYS A 82 -12.06 12.38 -1.04
CA LYS A 82 -11.46 13.19 0.03
C LYS A 82 -10.03 13.63 -0.30
N PHE A 83 -9.29 12.81 -1.03
CA PHE A 83 -7.88 13.00 -1.38
C PHE A 83 -7.65 12.74 -2.88
N PRO A 84 -8.26 13.55 -3.77
CA PRO A 84 -8.25 13.32 -5.23
C PRO A 84 -6.88 13.50 -5.88
N ASN A 85 -5.88 14.01 -5.15
CA ASN A 85 -4.53 14.21 -5.65
C ASN A 85 -3.73 12.91 -5.77
N TYR A 86 -4.24 11.81 -5.21
CA TYR A 86 -3.59 10.50 -5.23
C TYR A 86 -4.48 9.49 -5.93
N ARG A 87 -3.86 8.54 -6.64
CA ARG A 87 -4.56 7.52 -7.43
C ARG A 87 -4.74 6.27 -6.58
N TRP A 88 -5.80 6.22 -5.78
CA TRP A 88 -6.00 5.16 -4.81
C TRP A 88 -6.51 3.86 -5.44
N GLU A 89 -5.89 2.74 -5.08
CA GLU A 89 -6.40 1.40 -5.35
C GLU A 89 -6.53 0.64 -4.03
N VAL A 90 -7.74 0.20 -3.69
CA VAL A 90 -8.00 -0.46 -2.41
C VAL A 90 -8.35 -1.93 -2.62
N ARG A 91 -7.61 -2.84 -1.98
CA ARG A 91 -7.78 -4.29 -2.17
C ARG A 91 -7.74 -5.05 -0.84
N ASN A 92 -8.88 -5.64 -0.47
CA ASN A 92 -8.95 -6.64 0.60
C ASN A 92 -8.34 -7.97 0.14
N GLN A 93 -7.21 -8.33 0.74
CA GLN A 93 -6.47 -9.53 0.43
C GLN A 93 -7.24 -10.81 0.79
N ALA A 94 -8.25 -10.76 1.68
CA ALA A 94 -9.08 -11.92 2.00
C ALA A 94 -9.73 -12.56 0.77
N TYR A 95 -10.04 -11.78 -0.27
CA TYR A 95 -10.73 -12.25 -1.48
C TYR A 95 -9.82 -12.36 -2.72
N MET A 96 -8.57 -11.93 -2.62
CA MET A 96 -7.72 -11.83 -3.81
C MET A 96 -7.30 -13.20 -4.36
N HIS A 97 -7.22 -14.22 -3.50
CA HIS A 97 -6.96 -15.60 -3.92
C HIS A 97 -7.94 -16.10 -5.00
N SER A 98 -9.19 -15.64 -4.99
CA SER A 98 -10.20 -16.05 -5.98
C SER A 98 -9.94 -15.51 -7.40
N HIS A 99 -9.11 -14.47 -7.52
CA HIS A 99 -8.71 -13.88 -8.80
C HIS A 99 -7.38 -14.44 -9.32
N CYS A 100 -6.69 -15.25 -8.51
CA CYS A 100 -5.41 -15.85 -8.85
C CYS A 100 -5.58 -17.36 -9.02
N PRO A 101 -5.28 -17.94 -10.20
CA PRO A 101 -5.38 -19.38 -10.41
C PRO A 101 -4.54 -20.16 -9.39
N ASN A 102 -5.07 -21.26 -8.86
CA ASN A 102 -4.38 -22.16 -7.92
C ASN A 102 -3.83 -21.48 -6.66
N THR A 103 -4.52 -20.45 -6.16
CA THR A 103 -4.09 -19.70 -4.98
C THR A 103 -5.01 -19.98 -3.81
N GLU A 104 -4.43 -20.46 -2.71
CA GLU A 104 -5.15 -20.66 -1.44
C GLU A 104 -5.49 -19.31 -0.78
N PRO A 105 -6.56 -19.25 0.03
CA PRO A 105 -6.87 -18.07 0.84
C PRO A 105 -5.68 -17.62 1.67
N TYR A 106 -5.40 -16.32 1.65
CA TYR A 106 -4.31 -15.75 2.43
C TYR A 106 -4.66 -15.69 3.92
N LEU A 107 -3.64 -15.67 4.77
CA LEU A 107 -3.79 -15.64 6.23
C LEU A 107 -3.68 -14.23 6.83
N SER A 108 -3.04 -13.31 6.11
CA SER A 108 -2.79 -11.92 6.53
C SER A 108 -2.34 -11.10 5.33
N THR A 109 -2.22 -9.77 5.50
CA THR A 109 -1.67 -8.90 4.45
C THR A 109 -0.22 -9.25 4.12
N CYS A 110 0.61 -9.52 5.15
CA CYS A 110 1.99 -9.97 4.94
C CYS A 110 2.07 -11.29 4.15
N ASP A 111 1.20 -12.24 4.46
CA ASP A 111 1.14 -13.53 3.76
C ASP A 111 0.73 -13.36 2.29
N ALA A 112 -0.19 -12.44 2.00
CA ALA A 112 -0.59 -12.08 0.64
C ALA A 112 0.58 -11.44 -0.14
N ILE A 113 1.22 -10.42 0.44
CA ILE A 113 2.35 -9.69 -0.19
C ILE A 113 3.52 -10.63 -0.49
N SER A 114 3.80 -11.61 0.37
CA SER A 114 4.87 -12.59 0.14
C SER A 114 4.66 -13.47 -1.11
N LYS A 115 3.43 -13.54 -1.62
CA LYS A 115 3.04 -14.30 -2.82
C LYS A 115 2.91 -13.42 -4.07
N TYR A 116 3.30 -12.15 -4.01
CA TYR A 116 3.30 -11.29 -5.19
C TYR A 116 4.22 -11.86 -6.28
N PRO A 117 3.87 -11.66 -7.56
CA PRO A 117 4.58 -12.29 -8.68
C PRO A 117 6.04 -11.87 -8.78
N GLU A 118 6.39 -10.68 -8.30
CA GLU A 118 7.73 -10.11 -8.38
C GLU A 118 8.28 -9.78 -7.00
N ARG A 119 9.54 -10.17 -6.74
CA ARG A 119 10.18 -9.88 -5.44
C ARG A 119 10.29 -8.39 -5.14
N CYS A 120 10.44 -7.56 -6.17
CA CYS A 120 10.55 -6.11 -6.02
C CYS A 120 9.22 -5.40 -5.74
N THR A 121 8.08 -6.08 -5.94
CA THR A 121 6.75 -5.57 -5.57
C THR A 121 6.24 -6.16 -4.25
N ALA A 122 6.85 -7.25 -3.76
CA ALA A 122 6.61 -7.85 -2.45
C ALA A 122 7.17 -7.00 -1.28
N ILE A 123 6.81 -5.71 -1.24
CA ILE A 123 7.20 -4.75 -0.21
C ILE A 123 5.98 -3.96 0.26
N ALA A 124 5.93 -3.65 1.55
CA ALA A 124 4.88 -2.84 2.13
C ALA A 124 5.40 -1.97 3.28
N LEU A 125 4.67 -0.89 3.54
CA LEU A 125 4.99 0.10 4.56
C LEU A 125 3.70 0.50 5.27
N ARG A 126 3.78 0.62 6.60
CA ARG A 126 2.72 1.22 7.40
C ARG A 126 3.33 2.10 8.48
N ARG A 127 2.58 3.11 8.89
CA ARG A 127 2.88 3.86 10.11
C ARG A 127 2.44 3.02 11.31
N ILE A 128 3.28 3.00 12.34
CA ILE A 128 2.95 2.46 13.65
C ILE A 128 2.97 3.67 14.57
N ASP A 129 1.83 3.98 15.19
CA ASP A 129 1.79 5.00 16.24
C ASP A 129 2.43 4.40 17.50
N ASP A 130 3.27 5.19 18.18
CA ASP A 130 3.90 4.83 19.45
C ASP A 130 2.88 4.75 20.61
#